data_AF-A0A2G4HHP3-F1
#
_entry.id   AF-A0A2G4HHP3-F1
#
_cell.length_a   1.000
_cell.length_b   1.000
_cell.length_c   1.000
_cell.angle_alpha   90.00
_cell.angle_beta   90.00
_cell.angle_gamma   90.00
#
_symmetry.space_group_name_H-M   'P 1'
#
loop_
_entity.id
_entity.type
_entity.pdbx_description
1 polymer ?
#
loop_
_entity_poly.entity_id
_entity_poly.type
_entity_poly.pdbx_seq_one_letter_code
_entity_poly.pdbx_strand_id
1 'polypeptide(L)'
;MQRRFGVHGAQPRLGQLFTKGLDHLAPLKAHTLARLEAVRPIVLEQSRKHQVNVMLMAAILFDEMQHAKPGEDMRILAESGLFQDHGLAQLSISELQKQGKLRANATDAEVAAALEKLLTPSENVKVLAGQIVRLQKLLGVPKGHRMEVSTSRRDAKIAATIAYLHNGKLDYPQRILVYMQDPELHALIYSTRQEIVPPLI
;
A
#
# COMPACT_ATOMS: atom_id res chain seq x y z
N MET A 1 -11.13 37.07 -45.16
CA MET A 1 -9.89 36.41 -44.73
C MET A 1 -9.90 36.26 -43.21
N GLN A 2 -9.91 35.00 -42.75
CA GLN A 2 -9.58 34.43 -41.43
C GLN A 2 -9.75 35.25 -40.13
N ARG A 3 -10.73 34.85 -39.31
CA ARG A 3 -10.71 35.01 -37.85
C ARG A 3 -9.75 33.97 -37.26
N ARG A 4 -8.68 34.39 -36.58
CA ARG A 4 -7.85 33.53 -35.74
C ARG A 4 -8.27 33.71 -34.29
N PHE A 5 -9.08 32.78 -33.80
CA PHE A 5 -9.24 32.57 -32.36
C PHE A 5 -8.04 31.77 -31.87
N GLY A 6 -7.21 32.38 -31.03
CA GLY A 6 -6.04 31.76 -30.42
C GLY A 6 -5.70 32.49 -29.14
N VAL A 7 -6.66 32.55 -28.21
CA VAL A 7 -6.42 33.06 -26.86
C VAL A 7 -6.02 31.87 -25.99
N HIS A 8 -4.74 31.52 -26.03
CA HIS A 8 -4.11 30.93 -24.85
C HIS A 8 -3.44 32.08 -24.13
N GLY A 9 -4.20 32.72 -23.22
CA GLY A 9 -3.58 33.57 -22.21
C GLY A 9 -2.52 32.76 -21.48
N ALA A 10 -1.33 33.32 -21.32
CA ALA A 10 -0.24 32.66 -20.60
C ALA A 10 -0.77 32.14 -19.27
N GLN A 11 -0.74 30.81 -19.11
CA GLN A 11 -1.29 30.14 -17.94
C GLN A 11 -0.65 30.77 -16.68
N PRO A 12 -1.44 31.17 -15.66
CA PRO A 12 -0.92 31.82 -14.47
C PRO A 12 0.24 30.99 -13.88
N ARG A 13 1.28 31.64 -13.35
CA ARG A 13 2.48 30.96 -12.81
C ARG A 13 2.14 29.89 -11.77
N LEU A 14 1.06 30.08 -11.01
CA LEU A 14 0.52 29.06 -10.10
C LEU A 14 -0.05 27.84 -10.84
N GLY A 15 -0.79 28.06 -11.93
CA GLY A 15 -1.29 26.99 -12.79
C GLY A 15 -0.16 26.16 -13.40
N GLN A 16 0.95 26.79 -13.81
CA GLN A 16 2.13 26.08 -14.34
C GLN A 16 2.86 25.24 -13.28
N LEU A 17 2.87 25.65 -12.01
CA LEU A 17 3.40 24.86 -10.90
C LEU A 17 2.51 23.63 -10.61
N PHE A 18 1.18 23.79 -10.66
CA PHE A 18 0.25 22.67 -10.53
C PHE A 18 0.38 21.68 -11.69
N THR A 19 0.49 22.14 -12.94
CA THR A 19 0.63 21.25 -14.10
C THR A 19 1.98 20.52 -14.09
N LYS A 20 3.09 21.21 -13.79
CA LYS A 20 4.42 20.58 -13.70
C LYS A 20 4.53 19.60 -12.52
N GLY A 21 3.89 19.88 -11.38
CA GLY A 21 3.82 18.95 -10.25
C GLY A 21 2.99 17.70 -10.56
N LEU A 22 1.86 17.86 -11.26
CA LEU A 22 1.03 16.75 -11.74
C LEU A 22 1.74 15.88 -12.78
N ASP A 23 2.52 16.49 -13.69
CA ASP A 23 3.28 15.78 -14.73
C ASP A 23 4.45 14.95 -14.16
N HIS A 24 4.97 15.30 -12.98
CA HIS A 24 5.97 14.48 -12.26
C HIS A 24 5.36 13.41 -11.35
N LEU A 25 4.15 13.64 -10.83
CA LEU A 25 3.43 12.69 -9.98
C LEU A 25 2.71 11.59 -10.76
N ALA A 26 2.18 11.88 -11.95
CA ALA A 26 1.50 10.89 -12.79
C ALA A 26 2.44 9.72 -13.21
N PRO A 27 3.71 9.95 -13.62
CA PRO A 27 4.65 8.88 -13.87
C PRO A 27 4.95 8.03 -12.62
N LEU A 28 5.11 8.68 -11.47
CA LEU A 28 5.35 7.98 -10.20
C LEU A 28 4.16 7.11 -9.81
N LYS A 29 2.95 7.67 -9.86
CA LYS A 29 1.70 6.96 -9.58
C LYS A 29 1.50 5.77 -10.53
N ALA A 30 1.67 5.98 -11.83
CA ALA A 30 1.54 4.91 -12.82
C ALA A 30 2.56 3.78 -12.60
N HIS A 31 3.81 4.14 -12.25
CA HIS A 31 4.84 3.15 -11.91
C HIS A 31 4.49 2.36 -10.65
N THR A 32 4.00 3.04 -9.60
CA THR A 32 3.52 2.39 -8.38
C THR A 32 2.35 1.45 -8.66
N LEU A 33 1.38 1.86 -9.47
CA LEU A 33 0.26 1.02 -9.89
C LEU A 33 0.73 -0.23 -10.65
N ALA A 34 1.70 -0.10 -11.57
CA ALA A 34 2.27 -1.23 -12.29
C ALA A 34 3.00 -2.22 -11.36
N ARG A 35 3.74 -1.71 -10.36
CA ARG A 35 4.36 -2.56 -9.32
C ARG A 35 3.31 -3.28 -8.47
N LEU A 36 2.24 -2.58 -8.10
CA LEU A 36 1.14 -3.15 -7.35
C LEU A 36 0.36 -4.19 -8.17
N GLU A 37 0.25 -4.00 -9.49
CA GLU A 37 -0.33 -4.99 -10.41
C GLU A 37 0.42 -6.32 -10.36
N ALA A 38 1.75 -6.29 -10.33
CA ALA A 38 2.57 -7.49 -10.25
C ALA A 38 2.29 -8.34 -8.98
N VAL A 39 1.92 -7.71 -7.86
CA VAL A 39 1.59 -8.41 -6.62
C VAL A 39 0.09 -8.55 -6.36
N ARG A 40 -0.76 -8.00 -7.24
CA ARG A 40 -2.22 -8.01 -7.10
C ARG A 40 -2.79 -9.42 -6.84
N PRO A 41 -2.37 -10.50 -7.54
CA PRO A 41 -2.90 -11.83 -7.27
C PRO A 41 -2.69 -12.28 -5.82
N ILE A 42 -1.52 -11.96 -5.25
CA ILE A 42 -1.15 -12.29 -3.87
C ILE A 42 -1.94 -11.42 -2.90
N VAL A 43 -2.13 -10.13 -3.19
CA VAL A 43 -2.96 -9.23 -2.37
C VAL A 43 -4.40 -9.76 -2.28
N LEU A 44 -4.98 -10.18 -3.41
CA LEU A 44 -6.32 -10.77 -3.45
C LEU A 44 -6.39 -12.10 -2.70
N GLU A 45 -5.41 -12.98 -2.89
CA GLU A 45 -5.32 -14.26 -2.18
C GLU A 45 -5.24 -14.06 -0.67
N GLN A 46 -4.31 -13.23 -0.19
CA GLN A 46 -4.10 -12.98 1.23
C GLN A 46 -5.29 -12.25 1.86
N SER A 47 -5.88 -11.27 1.16
CA SER A 47 -7.11 -10.61 1.61
C SER A 47 -8.25 -11.60 1.83
N ARG A 48 -8.48 -12.52 0.89
CA ARG A 48 -9.51 -13.56 1.02
C ARG A 48 -9.20 -14.55 2.14
N LYS A 49 -7.97 -15.06 2.18
CA LYS A 49 -7.50 -16.05 3.17
C LYS A 49 -7.63 -15.53 4.60
N HIS A 50 -7.29 -14.25 4.80
CA HIS A 50 -7.24 -13.64 6.12
C HIS A 50 -8.46 -12.78 6.46
N GLN A 51 -9.43 -12.66 5.53
CA GLN A 51 -10.61 -11.80 5.68
C GLN A 51 -10.26 -10.34 5.99
N VAL A 52 -9.16 -9.87 5.41
CA VAL A 52 -8.70 -8.48 5.53
C VAL A 52 -9.28 -7.65 4.39
N ASN A 53 -9.66 -6.40 4.66
CA ASN A 53 -10.12 -5.48 3.62
C ASN A 53 -9.01 -5.27 2.58
N VAL A 54 -9.29 -5.65 1.32
CA VAL A 54 -8.32 -5.59 0.23
C VAL A 54 -7.85 -4.16 -0.06
N MET A 55 -8.73 -3.16 0.07
CA MET A 55 -8.37 -1.77 -0.19
C MET A 55 -7.47 -1.21 0.90
N LEU A 56 -7.61 -1.65 2.16
CA LEU A 56 -6.67 -1.26 3.23
C LEU A 56 -5.27 -1.80 2.93
N MET A 57 -5.16 -3.08 2.53
CA MET A 57 -3.88 -3.67 2.12
C MET A 57 -3.29 -2.95 0.91
N ALA A 58 -4.10 -2.74 -0.13
CA ALA A 58 -3.66 -2.08 -1.35
C ALA A 58 -3.22 -0.64 -1.12
N ALA A 59 -3.93 0.12 -0.28
CA ALA A 59 -3.60 1.49 0.07
C ALA A 59 -2.28 1.60 0.83
N ILE A 60 -2.03 0.70 1.80
CA ILE A 60 -0.76 0.62 2.52
C ILE A 60 0.37 0.30 1.53
N LEU A 61 0.23 -0.76 0.74
CA LEU A 61 1.23 -1.14 -0.26
C LEU A 61 1.52 -0.02 -1.25
N PHE A 62 0.48 0.70 -1.68
CA PHE A 62 0.61 1.82 -2.59
C PHE A 62 1.41 2.96 -1.96
N ASP A 63 1.10 3.40 -0.73
CA ASP A 63 1.86 4.48 -0.06
C ASP A 63 3.32 4.06 0.14
N GLU A 64 3.57 2.84 0.62
CA GLU A 64 4.93 2.33 0.87
C GLU A 64 5.74 2.25 -0.44
N MET A 65 5.15 1.74 -1.53
CA MET A 65 5.82 1.69 -2.83
C MET A 65 6.04 3.08 -3.46
N GLN A 66 5.15 4.03 -3.19
CA GLN A 66 5.26 5.40 -3.70
C GLN A 66 6.36 6.21 -3.00
N HIS A 67 6.63 5.92 -1.71
CA HIS A 67 7.62 6.63 -0.90
C HIS A 67 8.93 5.88 -0.71
N ALA A 68 9.03 4.62 -1.16
CA ALA A 68 10.27 3.86 -1.17
C ALA A 68 11.38 4.62 -1.92
N LYS A 69 12.56 4.75 -1.31
CA LYS A 69 13.72 5.32 -1.99
C LYS A 69 14.21 4.38 -3.08
N PRO A 70 14.82 4.90 -4.16
CA PRO A 70 15.47 4.07 -5.17
C PRO A 70 16.47 3.10 -4.54
N GLY A 71 16.26 1.79 -4.71
CA GLY A 71 17.09 0.74 -4.10
C GLY A 71 16.59 0.18 -2.76
N GLU A 72 15.57 0.79 -2.14
CA GLU A 72 14.82 0.25 -0.97
C GLU A 72 13.53 -0.47 -1.39
N ASP A 73 13.30 -0.59 -2.70
CA ASP A 73 12.07 -1.00 -3.40
C ASP A 73 11.40 -2.30 -2.93
N MET A 74 12.11 -3.10 -2.16
CA MET A 74 11.75 -4.47 -1.80
C MET A 74 11.50 -4.64 -0.30
N ARG A 75 11.57 -3.59 0.52
CA ARG A 75 11.28 -3.67 1.96
C ARG A 75 10.01 -2.89 2.30
N ILE A 76 8.86 -3.41 1.89
CA ILE A 76 7.53 -2.85 2.18
C ILE A 76 7.25 -2.74 3.70
N LEU A 77 8.06 -3.42 4.55
CA LEU A 77 7.94 -3.43 6.01
C LEU A 77 9.02 -2.61 6.71
N ALA A 78 9.76 -1.80 5.95
CA ALA A 78 10.88 -1.02 6.45
C ALA A 78 10.43 0.18 7.29
N GLU A 79 9.31 0.84 6.96
CA GLU A 79 8.98 2.15 7.52
C GLU A 79 7.85 2.15 8.57
N SER A 80 7.79 1.19 9.49
CA SER A 80 6.94 1.36 10.67
C SER A 80 7.60 2.27 11.70
N GLY A 81 7.47 3.59 11.55
CA GLY A 81 8.05 4.66 12.38
C GLY A 81 7.64 4.69 13.86
N LEU A 82 7.72 3.56 14.56
CA LEU A 82 7.65 3.45 16.02
C LEU A 82 9.05 3.10 16.52
N PHE A 83 9.60 3.98 17.37
CA PHE A 83 10.94 4.01 17.99
C PHE A 83 12.01 4.73 17.18
N GLN A 84 12.39 5.91 17.68
CA GLN A 84 13.33 6.87 17.06
C GLN A 84 14.79 6.40 16.97
N ASP A 85 15.15 5.15 17.29
CA ASP A 85 16.56 4.73 17.35
C ASP A 85 16.89 3.35 16.74
N HIS A 86 16.00 2.70 15.99
CA HIS A 86 16.21 1.31 15.56
C HIS A 86 15.78 1.10 14.10
N GLY A 87 16.74 0.73 13.23
CA GLY A 87 16.58 0.76 11.77
C GLY A 87 15.50 -0.16 11.18
N LEU A 88 15.22 0.04 9.88
CA LEU A 88 14.19 -0.62 9.06
C LEU A 88 14.13 -2.16 9.21
N ALA A 89 15.29 -2.79 9.42
CA ALA A 89 15.42 -4.24 9.59
C ALA A 89 14.82 -4.74 10.92
N GLN A 90 14.92 -3.96 12.00
CA GLN A 90 14.50 -4.39 13.34
C GLN A 90 12.98 -4.44 13.50
N LEU A 91 12.27 -3.58 12.77
CA LEU A 91 10.81 -3.53 12.75
C LEU A 91 10.22 -4.72 11.98
N SER A 92 10.83 -5.04 10.83
CA SER A 92 10.52 -6.26 10.07
C SER A 92 10.75 -7.52 10.90
N ILE A 93 11.87 -7.59 11.64
CA ILE A 93 12.18 -8.70 12.57
C ILE A 93 11.13 -8.81 13.68
N SER A 94 10.77 -7.69 14.32
CA SER A 94 9.76 -7.67 15.39
C SER A 94 8.42 -8.19 14.90
N GLU A 95 7.99 -7.82 13.70
CA GLU A 95 6.73 -8.31 13.15
C GLU A 95 6.80 -9.81 12.79
N LEU A 96 7.92 -10.28 12.22
CA LEU A 96 8.14 -11.71 12.01
C LEU A 96 8.07 -12.51 13.31
N GLN A 97 8.63 -11.98 14.41
CA GLN A 97 8.55 -12.60 15.73
C GLN A 97 7.12 -12.62 16.27
N LYS A 98 6.39 -11.50 16.18
CA LYS A 98 4.98 -11.41 16.60
C LYS A 98 4.07 -12.36 15.83
N GLN A 99 4.45 -12.73 14.60
CA GLN A 99 3.74 -13.70 13.76
C GLN A 99 4.23 -15.14 13.96
N GLY A 100 5.23 -15.38 14.81
CA GLY A 100 5.84 -16.70 15.01
C GLY A 100 6.66 -17.20 13.82
N LYS A 101 6.98 -16.33 12.86
CA LYS A 101 7.81 -16.63 11.67
C LYS A 101 9.31 -16.56 11.95
N LEU A 102 9.69 -15.95 13.07
CA LEU A 102 11.05 -15.90 13.58
C LEU A 102 11.01 -16.05 15.11
N ARG A 103 11.94 -16.80 15.70
CA ARG A 103 12.02 -16.93 17.16
C ARG A 103 12.58 -15.65 17.80
N ALA A 104 12.19 -15.38 19.04
CA ALA A 104 12.62 -14.17 19.76
C ALA A 104 14.14 -14.08 19.97
N ASN A 105 14.80 -15.23 20.08
CA ASN A 105 16.24 -15.37 20.29
C ASN A 105 16.96 -15.90 19.03
N ALA A 106 16.48 -15.51 17.85
CA ALA A 106 17.05 -15.92 16.57
C ALA A 106 18.53 -15.49 16.48
N THR A 107 19.36 -16.33 15.86
CA THR A 107 20.75 -15.98 15.57
C THR A 107 20.82 -14.97 14.42
N ASP A 108 21.95 -14.29 14.30
CA ASP A 108 22.18 -13.33 13.20
C ASP A 108 22.01 -13.98 11.82
N ALA A 109 22.37 -15.25 11.67
CA ALA A 109 22.18 -16.00 10.43
C ALA A 109 20.69 -16.26 10.12
N GLU A 110 19.89 -16.60 11.13
CA GLU A 110 18.44 -16.76 10.97
C GLU A 110 17.76 -15.42 10.66
N VAL A 111 18.21 -14.34 11.31
CA VAL A 111 17.76 -12.98 11.04
C VAL A 111 18.08 -12.59 9.60
N ALA A 112 19.31 -12.82 9.14
CA ALA A 112 19.72 -12.52 7.77
C ALA A 112 18.88 -13.29 6.74
N ALA A 113 18.69 -14.60 6.94
CA ALA A 113 17.84 -15.43 6.08
C ALA A 113 16.37 -14.98 6.08
N ALA A 114 15.86 -14.49 7.22
CA ALA A 114 14.51 -13.95 7.30
C ALA A 114 14.37 -12.62 6.55
N LEU A 115 15.37 -11.74 6.65
CA LEU A 115 15.41 -10.48 5.90
C LEU A 115 15.56 -10.72 4.39
N GLU A 116 16.29 -11.74 3.98
CA GLU A 116 16.43 -12.12 2.56
C GLU A 116 15.08 -12.56 1.97
N LYS A 117 14.28 -13.33 2.71
CA LYS A 117 12.91 -13.68 2.28
C LYS A 117 12.02 -12.45 2.07
N LEU A 118 12.18 -11.42 2.90
CA LEU A 118 11.45 -10.16 2.77
C LEU A 118 11.85 -9.33 1.56
N LEU A 119 12.93 -9.68 0.86
CA LEU A 119 13.25 -9.05 -0.43
C LEU A 119 12.21 -9.43 -1.51
N THR A 120 11.41 -10.47 -1.30
CA THR A 120 10.38 -10.84 -2.26
C THR A 120 9.08 -10.06 -1.99
N PRO A 121 8.47 -9.43 -3.00
CA PRO A 121 7.22 -8.70 -2.83
C PRO A 121 6.08 -9.58 -2.30
N SER A 122 6.09 -10.87 -2.63
CA SER A 122 5.09 -11.84 -2.17
C SER A 122 5.15 -12.07 -0.66
N GLU A 123 6.34 -12.22 -0.08
CA GLU A 123 6.50 -12.39 1.37
C GLU A 123 6.12 -11.12 2.14
N ASN A 124 6.47 -9.95 1.59
CA ASN A 124 6.04 -8.68 2.17
C ASN A 124 4.51 -8.56 2.28
N VAL A 125 3.78 -8.91 1.22
CA VAL A 125 2.30 -8.90 1.24
C VAL A 125 1.76 -9.87 2.30
N LYS A 126 2.35 -11.06 2.44
CA LYS A 126 1.95 -12.05 3.45
C LYS A 126 2.19 -11.55 4.87
N VAL A 127 3.30 -10.88 5.12
CA VAL A 127 3.62 -10.33 6.45
C VAL A 127 2.74 -9.13 6.76
N LEU A 128 2.47 -8.25 5.80
CA LEU A 128 1.50 -7.16 5.98
C LEU A 128 0.10 -7.70 6.31
N ALA A 129 -0.37 -8.72 5.58
CA ALA A 129 -1.65 -9.36 5.87
C ALA A 129 -1.69 -9.91 7.31
N GLY A 130 -0.64 -10.60 7.74
CA GLY A 130 -0.50 -11.10 9.12
C GLY A 130 -0.51 -9.98 10.17
N GLN A 131 0.16 -8.86 9.88
CA GLN A 131 0.19 -7.70 10.76
C GLN A 131 -1.21 -7.09 10.91
N ILE A 132 -1.93 -6.91 9.81
CA ILE A 132 -3.30 -6.37 9.85
C ILE A 132 -4.23 -7.29 10.64
N VAL A 133 -4.16 -8.62 10.45
CA VAL A 133 -4.94 -9.58 11.24
C VAL A 133 -4.62 -9.46 12.73
N ARG A 134 -3.34 -9.38 13.07
CA ARG A 134 -2.89 -9.23 14.46
C ARG A 134 -3.42 -7.93 15.06
N LEU A 135 -3.37 -6.83 14.33
CA LEU A 135 -3.89 -5.52 14.75
C LEU A 135 -5.41 -5.53 14.87
N GLN A 136 -6.14 -6.15 13.94
CA GLN A 136 -7.59 -6.34 14.04
C GLN A 136 -7.97 -7.11 15.31
N LYS A 137 -7.23 -8.18 15.65
CA LYS A 137 -7.43 -8.92 16.90
C LYS A 137 -7.20 -8.05 18.13
N LEU A 138 -6.12 -7.25 18.15
CA LEU A 138 -5.83 -6.33 19.25
C LEU A 138 -6.90 -5.24 19.42
N LEU A 139 -7.49 -4.79 18.32
CA LEU A 139 -8.58 -3.81 18.31
C LEU A 139 -9.96 -4.43 18.59
N GLY A 140 -10.05 -5.73 18.85
CA GLY A 140 -11.31 -6.42 19.11
C GLY A 140 -12.24 -6.51 17.90
N VAL A 141 -11.70 -6.48 16.69
CA VAL A 141 -12.48 -6.67 15.45
C VAL A 141 -12.91 -8.13 15.36
N PRO A 142 -14.23 -8.43 15.23
CA PRO A 142 -14.69 -9.80 15.10
C PRO A 142 -14.08 -10.49 13.88
N LYS A 143 -13.77 -11.78 14.02
CA LYS A 143 -13.30 -12.60 12.90
C LYS A 143 -14.37 -12.62 11.79
N GLY A 144 -13.96 -12.37 10.55
CA GLY A 144 -14.89 -12.31 9.41
C GLY A 144 -15.70 -11.04 9.31
N HIS A 145 -15.47 -10.05 10.17
CA HIS A 145 -16.05 -8.72 10.01
C HIS A 145 -15.59 -8.11 8.68
N ARG A 146 -16.53 -7.93 7.76
CA ARG A 146 -16.28 -7.22 6.51
C ARG A 146 -16.28 -5.73 6.80
N MET A 147 -15.09 -5.14 6.86
CA MET A 147 -14.95 -3.69 7.03
C MET A 147 -15.49 -2.93 5.83
N GLU A 148 -16.45 -2.03 6.06
CA GLU A 148 -17.04 -1.13 5.06
C GLU A 148 -16.62 0.32 5.31
N VAL A 149 -15.38 0.65 4.97
CA VAL A 149 -14.77 1.95 5.30
C VAL A 149 -15.52 3.15 4.67
N SER A 150 -16.20 2.96 3.53
CA SER A 150 -16.94 4.03 2.84
C SER A 150 -18.26 4.42 3.53
N THR A 151 -18.89 3.49 4.25
CA THR A 151 -20.24 3.67 4.83
C THR A 151 -20.24 3.64 6.35
N SER A 152 -19.21 3.08 6.98
CA SER A 152 -19.09 2.90 8.42
C SER A 152 -17.99 3.76 9.02
N ARG A 153 -18.37 4.80 9.78
CA ARG A 153 -17.42 5.63 10.56
C ARG A 153 -16.58 4.78 11.52
N ARG A 154 -17.16 3.72 12.09
CA ARG A 154 -16.46 2.78 12.96
C ARG A 154 -15.36 2.05 12.19
N ASP A 155 -15.66 1.54 11.01
CA ASP A 155 -14.68 0.81 10.20
C ASP A 155 -13.60 1.74 9.64
N ALA A 156 -13.96 2.97 9.26
CA ALA A 156 -12.98 3.99 8.90
C ALA A 156 -12.03 4.31 10.07
N LYS A 157 -12.55 4.42 11.30
CA LYS A 157 -11.72 4.60 12.50
C LYS A 157 -10.80 3.40 12.75
N ILE A 158 -11.30 2.17 12.57
CA ILE A 158 -10.49 0.95 12.70
C ILE A 158 -9.38 0.94 11.64
N ALA A 159 -9.70 1.21 10.37
CA ALA A 159 -8.73 1.29 9.28
C ALA A 159 -7.65 2.35 9.56
N ALA A 160 -8.05 3.55 9.99
CA ALA A 160 -7.14 4.62 10.37
C ALA A 160 -6.24 4.22 11.54
N THR A 161 -6.80 3.55 12.56
CA THR A 161 -6.02 3.05 13.70
C THR A 161 -5.01 1.99 13.27
N ILE A 162 -5.40 1.06 12.39
CA ILE A 162 -4.48 0.05 11.84
C ILE A 162 -3.36 0.73 11.06
N ALA A 163 -3.67 1.69 10.19
CA ALA A 163 -2.69 2.46 9.44
C ALA A 163 -1.72 3.21 10.36
N TYR A 164 -2.23 3.84 11.42
CA TYR A 164 -1.40 4.52 12.42
C TYR A 164 -0.48 3.53 13.15
N LEU A 165 -1.00 2.38 13.59
CA LEU A 165 -0.19 1.36 14.26
C LEU A 165 0.81 0.67 13.33
N HIS A 166 0.54 0.67 12.03
CA HIS A 166 1.44 0.17 11.01
C HIS A 166 2.61 1.13 10.79
N ASN A 167 2.38 2.44 10.62
CA ASN A 167 3.42 3.38 10.19
C ASN A 167 3.94 4.33 11.29
N GLY A 168 3.17 4.55 12.36
CA GLY A 168 3.53 5.44 13.48
C GLY A 168 3.39 6.94 13.20
N LYS A 169 3.29 7.38 11.94
CA LYS A 169 3.13 8.80 11.57
C LYS A 169 1.66 9.24 11.66
N LEU A 170 1.41 10.45 12.17
CA LEU A 170 0.05 10.99 12.40
C LEU A 170 -0.73 11.32 11.13
N ASP A 171 -0.03 11.65 10.04
CA ASP A 171 -0.59 11.99 8.73
C ASP A 171 -0.87 10.75 7.87
N TYR A 172 -0.22 9.63 8.17
CA TYR A 172 -0.36 8.36 7.44
C TYR A 172 -1.81 7.84 7.36
N PRO A 173 -2.61 7.80 8.46
CA PRO A 173 -3.99 7.33 8.40
C PRO A 173 -4.87 8.09 7.40
N GLN A 174 -4.68 9.40 7.31
CA GLN A 174 -5.43 10.24 6.37
C GLN A 174 -5.09 9.86 4.93
N ARG A 175 -3.80 9.69 4.60
CA ARG A 175 -3.38 9.25 3.27
C ARG A 175 -3.96 7.89 2.91
N ILE A 176 -3.89 6.92 3.83
CA ILE A 176 -4.45 5.59 3.60
C ILE A 176 -5.95 5.65 3.32
N LEU A 177 -6.73 6.39 4.12
CA LEU A 177 -8.16 6.55 3.87
C LEU A 177 -8.46 7.22 2.51
N VAL A 178 -7.61 8.15 2.07
CA VAL A 178 -7.71 8.76 0.73
C VAL A 178 -7.42 7.74 -0.36
N TYR A 179 -6.32 6.97 -0.28
CA TYR A 179 -6.01 5.95 -1.29
C TYR A 179 -7.05 4.82 -1.31
N MET A 180 -7.65 4.47 -0.18
CA MET A 180 -8.77 3.52 -0.13
C MET A 180 -9.99 3.97 -0.96
N GLN A 181 -10.05 5.23 -1.39
CA GLN A 181 -11.07 5.79 -2.26
C GLN A 181 -10.54 6.13 -3.66
N ASP A 182 -9.25 5.86 -3.95
CA ASP A 182 -8.63 6.21 -5.23
C ASP A 182 -9.22 5.36 -6.38
N PRO A 183 -9.83 5.98 -7.41
CA PRO A 183 -10.49 5.24 -8.49
C PRO A 183 -9.56 4.34 -9.30
N GLU A 184 -8.30 4.73 -9.49
CA GLU A 184 -7.33 3.93 -10.25
C GLU A 184 -6.87 2.72 -9.44
N LEU A 185 -6.69 2.88 -8.13
CA LEU A 185 -6.40 1.77 -7.22
C LEU A 185 -7.58 0.79 -7.15
N HIS A 186 -8.82 1.30 -7.10
CA HIS A 186 -10.03 0.48 -7.20
C HIS A 186 -10.10 -0.27 -8.52
N ALA A 187 -9.85 0.43 -9.64
CA ALA A 187 -9.82 -0.18 -10.95
C ALA A 187 -8.76 -1.28 -11.03
N LEU A 188 -7.56 -1.05 -10.51
CA LEU A 188 -6.51 -2.06 -10.45
C LEU A 188 -6.95 -3.30 -9.67
N ILE A 189 -7.50 -3.12 -8.46
CA ILE A 189 -7.85 -4.23 -7.57
C ILE A 189 -9.05 -5.03 -8.09
N TYR A 190 -10.09 -4.36 -8.59
CA TYR A 190 -11.38 -4.98 -8.92
C TYR A 190 -11.59 -5.25 -10.41
N SER A 191 -10.77 -4.71 -11.32
CA SER A 191 -10.93 -4.98 -12.76
C SER A 191 -10.74 -6.45 -13.09
N THR A 192 -11.65 -7.02 -13.88
CA THR A 192 -11.45 -8.32 -14.52
C THR A 192 -10.74 -8.09 -15.85
N ARG A 193 -9.55 -8.68 -16.02
CA ARG A 193 -8.88 -8.68 -17.31
C ARG A 193 -9.62 -9.68 -18.20
N GLN A 194 -10.41 -9.17 -19.14
CA GLN A 194 -10.97 -10.01 -20.21
C GLN A 194 -9.90 -10.18 -21.29
N GLU A 195 -9.62 -11.42 -21.68
CA GLU A 195 -8.87 -11.66 -22.90
C GLU A 195 -9.67 -11.09 -24.08
N ILE A 196 -9.04 -10.19 -24.83
CA ILE A 196 -9.59 -9.73 -26.10
C ILE A 196 -9.43 -10.91 -27.06
N VAL A 197 -10.49 -11.71 -27.23
CA VAL A 197 -10.54 -12.72 -28.28
C VAL A 197 -10.82 -11.96 -29.58
N PRO A 198 -9.86 -11.85 -30.52
CA PRO A 198 -10.14 -11.22 -31.79
C PRO A 198 -11.25 -12.00 -32.52
N PRO A 199 -12.18 -11.32 -33.22
CA PRO A 199 -13.19 -12.02 -33.97
C PRO A 199 -12.50 -12.95 -34.97
N LEU A 200 -12.88 -14.23 -34.97
CA LEU A 200 -12.50 -15.17 -36.02
C LEU A 200 -13.01 -14.59 -37.35
N ILE A 201 -12.07 -14.23 -38.23
CA ILE A 201 -12.33 -13.87 -39.63
C ILE A 201 -12.48 -15.15 -40.43
#